data_AF-A0A2Z5UIC3-F1
#
_entry.id   AF-A0A2Z5UIC3-F1
#
_cell.length_a   1.000
_cell.length_b   1.000
_cell.length_c   1.000
_cell.angle_alpha   90.00
_cell.angle_beta   90.00
_cell.angle_gamma   90.00
#
_symmetry.space_group_name_H-M   'P 1'
#
loop_
_entity.id
_entity.type
_entity.pdbx_description
1 polymer ?
#
loop_
_entity_poly.entity_id
_entity_poly.type
_entity_poly.pdbx_seq_one_letter_code
_entity_poly.pdbx_strand_id
1 'polypeptide(L)'
;MAHARHRSAGERANLYKQITNRVIAELEAGRVPWVQPWGSPRACIGMPYNAVSERRYSGINILTLWDAIVSRGFASHAFLTFRQALALGGHVRRGERGIGVIYTRRFIPKEERHRADVEGRELSSGIAFLKSFTVFSVEQCEDLPVHICEPPPPIPEGLISPQAEALIEATGADFRIGGPSAFYSPRQDYVQVPRPDDFHDPVNWHRTAFHELGHWAGGSSRLNRDQTGAFGSVAYGKEELVALSGQSAPSATLQ
;
A
#
# COMPACT_ATOMS: atom_id res chain seq x y z
N MET A 1 7.78 31.72 -15.86
CA MET A 1 8.44 30.54 -16.46
C MET A 1 9.37 29.92 -15.43
N ALA A 2 9.03 28.75 -14.86
CA ALA A 2 9.86 28.10 -13.85
C ALA A 2 10.71 26.99 -14.50
N HIS A 3 12.02 27.21 -14.60
CA HIS A 3 12.97 26.19 -15.07
C HIS A 3 12.99 24.99 -14.12
N ALA A 4 12.57 23.82 -14.60
CA ALA A 4 12.79 22.56 -13.91
C ALA A 4 14.29 22.22 -13.96
N ARG A 5 15.02 22.44 -12.86
CA ARG A 5 16.41 21.99 -12.72
C ARG A 5 16.47 20.47 -12.78
N HIS A 6 17.10 19.93 -13.83
CA HIS A 6 17.46 18.52 -13.94
C HIS A 6 18.59 18.22 -12.94
N ARG A 7 18.37 17.25 -12.04
CA ARG A 7 19.44 16.73 -11.18
C ARG A 7 20.40 15.87 -11.97
N SER A 8 21.71 16.04 -11.71
CA SER A 8 22.78 15.32 -12.40
C SER A 8 22.80 13.83 -12.00
N ALA A 9 23.44 12.98 -12.80
CA ALA A 9 23.57 11.55 -12.50
C ALA A 9 24.22 11.29 -11.13
N GLY A 10 25.13 12.16 -10.69
CA GLY A 10 25.79 12.08 -9.38
C GLY A 10 24.84 12.26 -8.20
N GLU A 11 23.85 13.15 -8.30
CA GLU A 11 22.85 13.35 -7.25
C GLU A 11 21.88 12.16 -7.12
N ARG A 12 21.62 11.43 -8.21
CA ARG A 12 20.83 10.18 -8.19
C ARG A 12 21.59 9.05 -7.50
N ALA A 13 22.86 8.88 -7.84
CA ALA A 13 23.73 7.90 -7.19
C ALA A 13 23.84 8.18 -5.67
N ASN A 14 23.90 9.45 -5.28
CA ASN A 14 23.95 9.85 -3.87
C ASN A 14 22.67 9.48 -3.10
N LEU A 15 21.49 9.62 -3.72
CA LEU A 15 20.22 9.26 -3.07
C LEU A 15 20.08 7.75 -2.84
N TYR A 16 20.40 6.93 -3.84
CA TYR A 16 20.45 5.47 -3.66
C TYR A 16 21.44 5.10 -2.57
N LYS A 17 22.64 5.70 -2.59
CA LYS A 17 23.66 5.49 -1.56
C LYS A 17 23.17 5.87 -0.15
N GLN A 18 22.44 6.97 0.00
CA GLN A 18 21.87 7.37 1.29
C GLN A 18 20.84 6.36 1.81
N ILE A 19 19.94 5.88 0.96
CA ILE A 19 18.93 4.88 1.34
C ILE A 19 19.60 3.55 1.65
N THR A 20 20.53 3.10 0.81
CA THR A 20 21.29 1.87 1.03
C THR A 20 22.09 1.93 2.33
N ASN A 21 22.79 3.04 2.61
CA ASN A 21 23.54 3.22 3.85
C ASN A 21 22.61 3.18 5.07
N ARG A 22 21.40 3.73 4.97
CA ARG A 22 20.41 3.65 6.05
C ARG A 22 19.95 2.22 6.29
N VAL A 23 19.67 1.46 5.22
CA VAL A 23 19.31 0.04 5.32
C VAL A 23 20.45 -0.77 5.94
N ILE A 24 21.70 -0.51 5.53
CA ILE A 24 22.89 -1.16 6.11
C ILE A 24 23.02 -0.85 7.60
N ALA A 25 22.86 0.41 8.01
CA ALA A 25 22.96 0.81 9.41
C ALA A 25 21.90 0.14 10.29
N GLU A 26 20.68 -0.04 9.79
CA GLU A 26 19.64 -0.79 10.51
C GLU A 26 20.02 -2.27 10.66
N LEU A 27 20.52 -2.90 9.59
CA LEU A 27 21.00 -4.29 9.62
C LEU A 27 22.18 -4.49 10.57
N GLU A 28 23.14 -3.56 10.58
CA GLU A 28 24.29 -3.55 11.51
C GLU A 28 23.84 -3.39 12.97
N ALA A 29 22.75 -2.66 13.20
CA ALA A 29 22.13 -2.53 14.51
C ALA A 29 21.28 -3.76 14.91
N GLY A 30 21.37 -4.86 14.16
CA GLY A 30 20.62 -6.11 14.40
C GLY A 30 19.13 -5.99 14.10
N ARG A 31 18.68 -4.88 13.50
CA ARG A 31 17.29 -4.64 13.12
C ARG A 31 17.12 -4.93 11.65
N VAL A 32 16.20 -5.82 11.32
CA VAL A 32 15.87 -6.11 9.93
C VAL A 32 14.64 -5.27 9.56
N PRO A 33 14.77 -4.22 8.72
CA PRO A 33 13.70 -3.24 8.48
C PRO A 33 12.42 -3.83 7.89
N TRP A 34 12.53 -5.04 7.31
CA TRP A 34 11.43 -5.80 6.75
C TRP A 34 10.88 -6.88 7.70
N VAL A 35 11.38 -6.98 8.94
CA VAL A 35 11.02 -8.06 9.89
C VAL A 35 10.42 -7.58 11.22
N GLN A 36 10.46 -6.31 11.65
CA GLN A 36 9.78 -5.93 12.93
C GLN A 36 9.33 -4.46 13.10
N PRO A 37 8.32 -4.16 13.98
CA PRO A 37 7.75 -5.05 15.01
C PRO A 37 6.23 -5.31 14.89
N TRP A 38 5.91 -6.60 14.75
CA TRP A 38 4.60 -7.23 14.88
C TRP A 38 4.16 -7.40 16.35
N GLY A 39 4.54 -6.46 17.24
CA GLY A 39 4.48 -6.69 18.69
C GLY A 39 4.06 -5.50 19.56
N SER A 40 3.66 -4.37 18.97
CA SER A 40 3.09 -3.25 19.75
C SER A 40 1.60 -3.09 19.46
N PRO A 41 0.71 -3.21 20.47
CA PRO A 41 -0.73 -3.02 20.31
C PRO A 41 -1.14 -1.61 19.84
N ARG A 42 -0.19 -0.67 19.69
CA ARG A 42 -0.42 0.71 19.27
C ARG A 42 -0.17 0.97 17.78
N ALA A 43 0.50 0.07 17.07
CA ALA A 43 0.72 0.22 15.64
C ALA A 43 -0.36 -0.59 14.89
N CYS A 44 -1.51 0.03 14.63
CA CYS A 44 -2.46 -0.52 13.66
C CYS A 44 -1.71 -0.75 12.34
N ILE A 45 -1.70 -1.97 11.82
CA ILE A 45 -0.93 -2.34 10.62
C ILE A 45 -1.57 -1.65 9.40
N GLY A 46 -1.10 -0.44 9.09
CA GLY A 46 -1.51 0.34 7.94
C GLY A 46 -0.43 0.33 6.85
N MET A 47 -0.83 0.26 5.58
CA MET A 47 0.09 0.59 4.49
C MET A 47 0.31 2.11 4.49
N PRO A 48 1.56 2.61 4.44
CA PRO A 48 1.81 4.04 4.33
C PRO A 48 1.09 4.60 3.10
N TYR A 49 0.35 5.68 3.28
CA TYR A 49 -0.43 6.29 2.21
C TYR A 49 -0.33 7.80 2.23
N ASN A 50 -0.63 8.43 1.10
CA ASN A 50 -0.65 9.88 0.99
C ASN A 50 -2.00 10.42 1.50
N ALA A 51 -1.99 11.25 2.53
CA ALA A 51 -3.22 11.69 3.22
C ALA A 51 -4.16 12.55 2.36
N VAL A 52 -3.68 13.13 1.25
CA VAL A 52 -4.50 13.97 0.35
C VAL A 52 -5.03 13.21 -0.85
N SER A 53 -4.25 12.27 -1.38
CA SER A 53 -4.63 11.51 -2.58
C SER A 53 -5.07 10.09 -2.27
N GLU A 54 -4.97 9.67 -1.01
CA GLU A 54 -5.26 8.33 -0.47
C GLU A 54 -4.44 7.20 -1.12
N ARG A 55 -3.50 7.54 -2.00
CA ARG A 55 -2.65 6.56 -2.70
C ARG A 55 -1.63 5.96 -1.75
N ARG A 56 -1.55 4.64 -1.75
CA ARG A 56 -0.50 3.87 -1.05
C ARG A 56 0.86 4.12 -1.68
N TYR A 57 1.89 4.20 -0.84
CA TYR A 57 3.27 4.17 -1.32
C TYR A 57 3.65 2.74 -1.73
N SER A 58 4.62 2.62 -2.64
CA SER A 58 5.07 1.34 -3.19
C SER A 58 6.59 1.21 -3.16
N GLY A 59 7.06 -0.04 -3.24
CA GLY A 59 8.48 -0.37 -3.30
C GLY A 59 9.26 0.10 -2.07
N ILE A 60 10.45 0.68 -2.29
CA ILE A 60 11.36 1.10 -1.22
C ILE A 60 10.77 2.18 -0.29
N ASN A 61 9.76 2.91 -0.75
CA ASN A 61 9.08 3.91 0.08
C ASN A 61 8.33 3.27 1.24
N ILE A 62 7.79 2.05 1.08
CA ILE A 62 7.10 1.34 2.16
C ILE A 62 8.08 1.12 3.32
N LEU A 63 9.24 0.52 3.02
CA LEU A 63 10.29 0.24 4.01
C LEU A 63 10.80 1.53 4.67
N THR A 64 11.01 2.57 3.86
CA THR A 64 11.51 3.87 4.36
C THR A 64 10.50 4.54 5.31
N LEU A 65 9.20 4.43 5.01
CA LEU A 65 8.14 5.04 5.81
C LEU A 65 7.81 4.20 7.05
N TRP A 66 7.80 2.88 6.96
CA TRP A 66 7.67 2.01 8.14
C TRP A 66 8.83 2.18 9.11
N ASP A 67 10.07 2.23 8.62
CA ASP A 67 11.23 2.57 9.46
C ASP A 67 11.02 3.91 10.16
N ALA A 68 10.51 4.93 9.45
CA ALA A 68 10.21 6.22 10.07
C ALA A 68 9.07 6.16 11.10
N ILE A 69 8.03 5.36 10.86
CA ILE A 69 6.92 5.15 11.81
C ILE A 69 7.44 4.54 13.10
N VAL A 70 8.23 3.47 13.00
CA VAL A 70 8.76 2.75 14.16
C VAL A 70 9.81 3.58 14.88
N SER A 71 10.82 4.09 14.17
CA SER A 71 11.94 4.83 14.78
C SER A 71 11.52 6.15 15.41
N ARG A 72 10.44 6.78 14.92
CA ARG A 72 9.94 8.07 15.43
C ARG A 72 8.65 7.95 16.24
N GLY A 73 8.10 6.73 16.36
CA GLY A 73 6.92 6.44 17.17
C GLY A 73 5.61 7.04 16.65
N PHE A 74 5.43 7.11 15.33
CA PHE A 74 4.16 7.57 14.74
C PHE A 74 3.05 6.53 14.93
N ALA A 75 1.84 6.97 15.24
CA ALA A 75 0.65 6.12 15.29
C ALA A 75 -0.04 6.00 13.92
N SER A 76 0.06 7.04 13.09
CA SER A 76 -0.57 7.13 11.78
C SER A 76 0.35 6.68 10.65
N HIS A 77 -0.26 6.08 9.64
CA HIS A 77 0.39 5.69 8.39
C HIS A 77 0.15 6.72 7.27
N ALA A 78 -0.48 7.85 7.60
CA ALA A 78 -0.80 8.93 6.68
C ALA A 78 0.36 9.92 6.57
N PHE A 79 0.81 10.16 5.34
CA PHE A 79 1.88 11.10 5.05
C PHE A 79 1.45 12.13 4.02
N LEU A 80 1.99 13.34 4.10
CA LEU A 80 1.72 14.40 3.16
C LEU A 80 2.94 15.29 2.92
N THR A 81 2.98 15.97 1.78
CA THR A 81 4.05 16.92 1.47
C THR A 81 3.80 18.25 2.18
N PHE A 82 4.87 19.03 2.40
CA PHE A 82 4.74 20.37 3.01
C PHE A 82 3.70 21.26 2.31
N ARG A 83 3.66 21.22 0.97
CA ARG A 83 2.68 21.98 0.17
C ARG A 83 1.26 21.48 0.34
N GLN A 84 1.09 20.16 0.52
CA GLN A 84 -0.21 19.58 0.82
C GLN A 84 -0.71 20.02 2.19
N ALA A 85 0.16 20.08 3.20
CA ALA A 85 -0.21 20.58 4.54
C ALA A 85 -0.77 22.00 4.46
N LEU A 86 -0.02 22.89 3.79
CA LEU A 86 -0.42 24.29 3.60
C LEU A 86 -1.71 24.43 2.79
N ALA A 87 -1.90 23.61 1.75
CA ALA A 87 -3.12 23.63 0.95
C ALA A 87 -4.37 23.22 1.75
N LEU A 88 -4.20 22.44 2.82
CA LEU A 88 -5.25 22.02 3.72
C LEU A 88 -5.50 23.02 4.87
N GLY A 89 -4.77 24.14 4.90
CA GLY A 89 -4.84 25.12 5.99
C GLY A 89 -3.97 24.79 7.21
N GLY A 90 -3.31 23.62 7.20
CA GLY A 90 -2.39 23.21 8.25
C GLY A 90 -0.94 23.56 7.96
N HIS A 91 -0.07 23.29 8.92
CA HIS A 91 1.37 23.55 8.76
C HIS A 91 2.21 22.51 9.50
N VAL A 92 3.42 22.25 8.99
CA VAL A 92 4.36 21.36 9.68
C VAL A 92 4.96 22.10 10.88
N ARG A 93 4.99 21.46 12.05
CA ARG A 93 5.55 22.06 13.27
C ARG A 93 7.00 22.47 13.07
N ARG A 94 7.40 23.57 13.71
CA ARG A 94 8.76 24.10 13.59
C ARG A 94 9.77 23.12 14.19
N GLY A 95 10.78 22.74 13.40
CA GLY A 95 11.84 21.83 13.82
C GLY A 95 11.64 20.37 13.41
N GLU A 96 10.45 20.02 12.92
CA GLU A 96 10.17 18.68 12.41
C GLU A 96 10.97 18.34 11.16
N ARG A 97 11.43 17.10 11.06
CA ARG A 97 12.21 16.60 9.91
C ARG A 97 11.36 15.70 9.04
N GLY A 98 11.30 16.01 7.75
CA GLY A 98 10.59 15.17 6.79
C GLY A 98 11.34 13.87 6.45
N ILE A 99 10.63 12.97 5.78
CA ILE A 99 11.11 11.70 5.26
C ILE A 99 11.24 11.81 3.74
N GLY A 100 12.38 11.38 3.19
CA GLY A 100 12.60 11.35 1.75
C GLY A 100 11.94 10.13 1.12
N VAL A 101 11.07 10.34 0.13
CA VAL A 101 10.47 9.29 -0.69
C VAL A 101 10.84 9.47 -2.16
N ILE A 102 10.92 8.36 -2.88
CA ILE A 102 11.29 8.32 -4.29
C ILE A 102 10.04 8.12 -5.15
N TYR A 103 9.86 9.00 -6.11
CA TYR A 103 8.88 8.84 -7.18
C TYR A 103 9.59 8.57 -8.49
N THR A 104 9.22 7.48 -9.16
CA THR A 104 9.71 7.14 -10.48
C THR A 104 8.56 7.23 -11.48
N ARG A 105 8.80 7.90 -12.61
CA ARG A 105 7.88 7.89 -13.74
C ARG A 105 8.69 7.83 -15.03
N ARG A 106 8.18 7.07 -15.99
CA ARG A 106 8.72 7.04 -17.36
C ARG A 106 8.00 8.10 -18.18
N PHE A 107 8.76 8.90 -18.92
CA PHE A 107 8.22 9.82 -19.90
C PHE A 107 8.84 9.54 -21.26
N ILE A 108 8.02 9.53 -22.30
CA ILE A 108 8.45 9.38 -23.68
C ILE A 108 8.40 10.77 -24.31
N PRO A 109 9.53 11.35 -24.73
CA PRO A 109 9.58 12.64 -25.44
C PRO A 109 8.62 12.66 -26.64
N LYS A 110 8.00 13.80 -26.92
CA LYS A 110 7.05 13.92 -28.04
C LYS A 110 7.75 13.71 -29.38
N GLU A 111 9.00 14.12 -29.48
CA GLU A 111 9.88 13.97 -30.64
C GLU A 111 10.25 12.50 -30.88
N GLU A 112 10.39 11.73 -29.80
CA GLU A 112 10.61 10.28 -29.87
C GLU A 112 9.34 9.55 -30.32
N ARG A 113 8.16 10.01 -29.86
CA ARG A 113 6.88 9.51 -30.36
C ARG A 113 6.67 9.79 -31.84
N HIS A 114 6.96 11.02 -32.26
CA HIS A 114 6.84 11.43 -33.66
C HIS A 114 7.82 10.67 -34.57
N ARG A 115 9.08 10.46 -34.14
CA ARG A 115 10.03 9.62 -34.88
C ARG A 115 9.60 8.17 -34.96
N ALA A 116 9.07 7.61 -33.87
CA ALA A 116 8.57 6.24 -33.86
C ALA A 116 7.41 6.03 -34.86
N ASP A 117 6.48 6.99 -34.95
CA ASP A 117 5.39 6.99 -35.93
C ASP A 117 5.90 7.12 -37.38
N VAL A 118 6.86 8.01 -37.64
CA VAL A 118 7.41 8.23 -38.99
C VAL A 118 8.28 7.07 -39.47
N GLU A 119 9.02 6.42 -38.56
CA GLU A 119 9.93 5.32 -38.86
C GLU A 119 9.27 3.93 -38.74
N GLY A 120 7.99 3.87 -38.34
CA GLY A 120 7.25 2.61 -38.17
C GLY A 120 7.88 1.66 -37.14
N ARG A 121 8.56 2.20 -36.12
CA ARG A 121 9.29 1.41 -35.11
C ARG A 121 8.58 1.45 -33.76
N GLU A 122 8.75 0.39 -32.97
CA GLU A 122 8.21 0.37 -31.60
C GLU A 122 8.80 1.51 -30.75
N LEU A 123 7.93 2.13 -29.95
CA LEU A 123 8.28 3.21 -29.04
C LEU A 123 9.36 2.74 -28.08
N SER A 124 10.46 3.51 -27.97
CA SER A 124 11.49 3.23 -26.98
C SER A 124 10.90 3.28 -25.56
N SER A 125 11.52 2.57 -24.61
CA SER A 125 11.03 2.34 -23.24
C SER A 125 10.83 3.61 -22.38
N GLY A 126 10.98 4.79 -22.97
CA GLY A 126 10.93 6.09 -22.33
C GLY A 126 12.14 6.37 -21.46
N ILE A 127 12.33 7.64 -21.13
CA ILE A 127 13.34 8.05 -20.16
C ILE A 127 12.71 7.94 -18.78
N ALA A 128 13.26 7.07 -17.93
CA ALA A 128 12.89 7.01 -16.53
C ALA A 128 13.47 8.22 -15.80
N PHE A 129 12.62 9.07 -15.23
CA PHE A 129 13.06 10.11 -14.32
C PHE A 129 12.73 9.72 -12.89
N LEU A 130 13.69 10.02 -12.01
CA LEU A 130 13.59 9.79 -10.58
C LEU A 130 13.50 11.16 -9.89
N LYS A 131 12.45 11.34 -9.10
CA LYS A 131 12.22 12.57 -8.33
C LYS A 131 12.08 12.21 -6.86
N SER A 132 12.87 12.86 -6.02
CA SER A 132 12.68 12.76 -4.57
C SER A 132 11.65 13.79 -4.11
N PHE A 133 10.83 13.38 -3.16
CA PHE A 133 9.91 14.25 -2.44
C PHE A 133 10.17 14.11 -0.96
N THR A 134 9.87 15.16 -0.20
CA THR A 134 9.89 15.14 1.25
C THR A 134 8.45 15.11 1.75
N VAL A 135 8.15 14.10 2.57
CA VAL A 135 6.84 13.90 3.19
C VAL A 135 6.95 13.97 4.71
N PHE A 136 5.84 14.28 5.36
CA PHE A 136 5.71 14.42 6.80
C PHE A 136 4.53 13.56 7.24
N SER A 137 4.63 12.93 8.41
CA SER A 137 3.44 12.30 9.01
C SER A 137 2.40 13.40 9.31
N VAL A 138 1.12 13.05 9.23
CA VAL A 138 0.03 13.92 9.70
C VAL A 138 0.25 14.36 11.16
N GLU A 139 0.88 13.52 11.97
CA GLU A 139 1.20 13.82 13.37
C GLU A 139 2.28 14.89 13.54
N GLN A 140 3.06 15.20 12.51
CA GLN A 140 4.07 16.27 12.51
C GLN A 140 3.48 17.64 12.15
N CYS A 141 2.18 17.71 11.86
CA CYS A 141 1.51 18.91 11.42
C CYS A 141 0.49 19.39 12.46
N GLU A 142 0.25 20.69 12.47
CA GLU A 142 -0.78 21.39 13.24
C GLU A 142 -1.81 22.00 12.29
N ASP A 143 -2.99 22.31 12.81
CA ASP A 143 -4.11 22.92 12.07
C ASP A 143 -4.56 22.13 10.82
N LEU A 144 -4.25 20.83 10.76
CA LEU A 144 -4.81 19.97 9.73
C LEU A 144 -6.29 19.71 9.99
N PRO A 145 -7.11 19.58 8.93
CA PRO A 145 -8.50 19.17 9.07
C PRO A 145 -8.63 17.86 9.85
N VAL A 146 -9.59 17.81 10.77
CA VAL A 146 -9.81 16.68 11.70
C VAL A 146 -9.91 15.33 10.98
N HIS A 147 -10.57 15.29 9.81
CA HIS A 147 -10.72 14.09 8.99
C HIS A 147 -9.40 13.49 8.45
N ILE A 148 -8.29 14.24 8.52
CA ILE A 148 -6.94 13.80 8.09
C ILE A 148 -6.13 13.23 9.26
N CYS A 149 -6.48 13.60 10.48
CA CYS A 149 -5.74 13.26 11.71
C CYS A 149 -6.39 12.16 12.54
N GLU A 150 -7.68 11.86 12.33
CA GLU A 150 -8.36 10.84 13.11
C GLU A 150 -7.95 9.41 12.68
N PRO A 151 -7.65 8.51 13.63
CA PRO A 151 -7.68 7.08 13.32
C PRO A 151 -9.08 6.76 12.81
N PRO A 152 -9.23 5.83 11.84
CA PRO A 152 -10.55 5.48 11.35
C PRO A 152 -11.41 5.03 12.54
N PRO A 153 -12.67 5.49 12.63
CA PRO A 153 -13.54 5.15 13.76
C PRO A 153 -13.64 3.63 13.91
N PRO A 154 -13.96 3.09 15.11
CA PRO A 154 -14.22 1.67 15.24
C PRO A 154 -15.28 1.24 14.21
N ILE A 155 -15.15 0.01 13.70
CA ILE A 155 -16.15 -0.53 12.78
C ILE A 155 -17.47 -0.63 13.55
N PRO A 156 -18.58 -0.08 13.05
CA PRO A 156 -19.87 -0.22 13.70
C PRO A 156 -20.22 -1.68 13.99
N GLU A 157 -20.76 -1.95 15.18
CA GLU A 157 -21.22 -3.28 15.56
C GLU A 157 -22.32 -3.78 14.62
N GLY A 158 -22.35 -5.10 14.36
CA GLY A 158 -23.39 -5.74 13.55
C GLY A 158 -23.17 -5.68 12.03
N LEU A 159 -22.12 -5.02 11.53
CA LEU A 159 -21.77 -5.07 10.09
C LEU A 159 -21.17 -6.40 9.67
N ILE A 160 -20.49 -7.10 10.59
CA ILE A 160 -19.95 -8.44 10.36
C ILE A 160 -20.88 -9.43 11.05
N SER A 161 -21.43 -10.38 10.30
CA SER A 161 -22.23 -11.48 10.85
C SER A 161 -21.35 -12.34 11.77
N PRO A 162 -21.84 -12.76 12.95
CA PRO A 162 -21.08 -13.64 13.86
C PRO A 162 -20.60 -14.94 13.20
N GLN A 163 -21.38 -15.48 12.28
CA GLN A 163 -21.03 -16.66 11.49
C GLN A 163 -19.84 -16.40 10.56
N ALA A 164 -19.79 -15.21 9.95
CA ALA A 164 -18.67 -14.82 9.11
C ALA A 164 -17.40 -14.60 9.94
N GLU A 165 -17.52 -13.96 11.10
CA GLU A 165 -16.40 -13.74 12.03
C GLU A 165 -15.84 -15.08 12.52
N ALA A 166 -16.70 -15.99 12.98
CA ALA A 166 -16.30 -17.33 13.41
C ALA A 166 -15.65 -18.14 12.29
N LEU A 167 -16.15 -18.03 11.05
CA LEU A 167 -15.53 -18.69 9.90
C LEU A 167 -14.15 -18.12 9.58
N ILE A 168 -14.02 -16.79 9.53
CA ILE A 168 -12.73 -16.11 9.30
C ILE A 168 -11.71 -16.55 10.35
N GLU A 169 -12.09 -16.53 11.63
CA GLU A 169 -11.23 -16.98 12.73
C GLU A 169 -10.85 -18.46 12.58
N ALA A 170 -11.81 -19.33 12.27
CA ALA A 170 -11.57 -20.76 12.09
C ALA A 170 -10.65 -21.09 10.90
N THR A 171 -10.54 -20.21 9.91
CA THR A 171 -9.58 -20.41 8.80
C THR A 171 -8.13 -20.34 9.25
N GLY A 172 -7.84 -19.58 10.32
CA GLY A 172 -6.47 -19.27 10.74
C GLY A 172 -5.70 -18.37 9.75
N ALA A 173 -6.38 -17.75 8.80
CA ALA A 173 -5.77 -16.79 7.89
C ALA A 173 -5.37 -15.51 8.65
N ASP A 174 -4.22 -14.93 8.29
CA ASP A 174 -3.91 -13.55 8.65
C ASP A 174 -4.86 -12.63 7.88
N PHE A 175 -5.99 -12.29 8.50
CA PHE A 175 -7.08 -11.53 7.92
C PHE A 175 -7.10 -10.10 8.46
N ARG A 176 -6.94 -9.12 7.57
CA ARG A 176 -6.74 -7.71 7.92
C ARG A 176 -7.88 -6.87 7.35
N ILE A 177 -8.43 -6.01 8.20
CA ILE A 177 -9.49 -5.07 7.80
C ILE A 177 -8.91 -3.65 7.72
N GLY A 178 -9.12 -3.00 6.58
CA GLY A 178 -8.75 -1.60 6.34
C GLY A 178 -8.11 -1.32 4.98
N GLY A 179 -8.02 -0.03 4.66
CA GLY A 179 -7.48 0.48 3.41
C GLY A 179 -8.37 0.24 2.19
N PRO A 180 -8.00 0.77 1.01
CA PRO A 180 -8.94 0.99 -0.09
C PRO A 180 -9.25 -0.21 -1.00
N SER A 181 -8.69 -1.41 -0.74
CA SER A 181 -8.83 -2.53 -1.68
C SER A 181 -8.76 -3.89 -1.00
N ALA A 182 -9.56 -4.83 -1.50
CA ALA A 182 -9.53 -6.24 -1.13
C ALA A 182 -8.53 -7.01 -2.00
N PHE A 183 -7.75 -7.92 -1.39
CA PHE A 183 -6.85 -8.84 -2.07
C PHE A 183 -6.28 -9.89 -1.10
N TYR A 184 -5.97 -11.07 -1.61
CA TYR A 184 -5.00 -11.99 -1.04
C TYR A 184 -3.57 -11.68 -1.55
N SER A 185 -2.56 -11.77 -0.66
CA SER A 185 -1.15 -11.61 -1.02
C SER A 185 -0.41 -12.95 -0.98
N PRO A 186 -0.18 -13.64 -2.12
CA PRO A 186 0.44 -14.98 -2.12
C PRO A 186 1.85 -15.01 -1.53
N ARG A 187 2.62 -13.93 -1.73
CA ARG A 187 4.01 -13.85 -1.27
C ARG A 187 4.14 -13.59 0.22
N GLN A 188 3.18 -12.88 0.80
CA GLN A 188 3.18 -12.47 2.21
C GLN A 188 2.18 -13.26 3.05
N ASP A 189 1.37 -14.10 2.40
CA ASP A 189 0.39 -15.02 2.96
C ASP A 189 -0.65 -14.37 3.91
N TYR A 190 -1.29 -13.30 3.46
CA TYR A 190 -2.38 -12.64 4.21
C TYR A 190 -3.51 -12.17 3.29
N VAL A 191 -4.68 -11.99 3.87
CA VAL A 191 -5.87 -11.41 3.24
C VAL A 191 -6.06 -9.98 3.76
N GLN A 192 -6.31 -9.05 2.85
CA GLN A 192 -6.72 -7.68 3.16
C GLN A 192 -8.11 -7.45 2.59
N VAL A 193 -9.00 -6.83 3.38
CA VAL A 193 -10.31 -6.38 2.92
C VAL A 193 -10.53 -4.94 3.41
N PRO A 194 -11.22 -4.06 2.67
CA PRO A 194 -11.62 -2.74 3.16
C PRO A 194 -12.54 -2.85 4.37
N ARG A 195 -12.88 -1.71 4.97
CA ARG A 195 -13.76 -1.74 6.12
C ARG A 195 -15.19 -2.12 5.69
N PRO A 196 -15.98 -2.81 6.54
CA PRO A 196 -17.37 -3.14 6.23
C PRO A 196 -18.25 -1.92 5.91
N ASP A 197 -17.99 -0.79 6.56
CA ASP A 197 -18.66 0.49 6.34
C ASP A 197 -18.26 1.19 5.04
N ASP A 198 -17.26 0.69 4.31
CA ASP A 198 -16.94 1.15 2.94
C ASP A 198 -17.90 0.55 1.90
N PHE A 199 -18.71 -0.45 2.27
CA PHE A 199 -19.66 -1.15 1.40
C PHE A 199 -21.09 -0.66 1.65
N HIS A 200 -21.86 -0.45 0.58
CA HIS A 200 -23.27 -0.07 0.69
C HIS A 200 -24.12 -1.13 1.42
N ASP A 201 -23.86 -2.41 1.13
CA ASP A 201 -24.56 -3.53 1.76
C ASP A 201 -23.56 -4.45 2.46
N PRO A 202 -23.76 -4.79 3.75
CA PRO A 202 -22.86 -5.68 4.50
C PRO A 202 -22.60 -7.02 3.80
N VAL A 203 -23.62 -7.58 3.12
CA VAL A 203 -23.49 -8.85 2.38
C VAL A 203 -22.41 -8.80 1.29
N ASN A 204 -22.17 -7.63 0.68
CA ASN A 204 -21.14 -7.49 -0.34
C ASN A 204 -19.74 -7.51 0.28
N TRP A 205 -19.60 -6.99 1.50
CA TRP A 205 -18.36 -7.13 2.26
C TRP A 205 -18.05 -8.60 2.56
N HIS A 206 -19.04 -9.40 3.01
CA HIS A 206 -18.84 -10.84 3.25
C HIS A 206 -18.44 -11.59 1.99
N ARG A 207 -19.10 -11.31 0.87
CA ARG A 207 -18.75 -11.89 -0.44
C ARG A 207 -17.31 -11.60 -0.81
N THR A 208 -16.88 -10.35 -0.67
CA THR A 208 -15.50 -9.94 -0.94
C THR A 208 -14.53 -10.63 0.03
N ALA A 209 -14.83 -10.67 1.33
CA ALA A 209 -14.00 -11.35 2.32
C ALA A 209 -13.80 -12.84 2.00
N PHE A 210 -14.90 -13.54 1.66
CA PHE A 210 -14.84 -14.97 1.34
C PHE A 210 -14.22 -15.25 -0.03
N HIS A 211 -14.34 -14.32 -0.98
CA HIS A 211 -13.61 -14.39 -2.25
C HIS A 211 -12.09 -14.40 -2.01
N GLU A 212 -11.59 -13.45 -1.22
CA GLU A 212 -10.16 -13.38 -0.91
C GLU A 212 -9.69 -14.54 -0.05
N LEU A 213 -10.53 -15.07 0.85
CA LEU A 213 -10.23 -16.31 1.56
C LEU A 213 -10.21 -17.53 0.62
N GLY A 214 -11.03 -17.52 -0.43
CA GLY A 214 -10.98 -18.50 -1.52
C GLY A 214 -9.61 -18.51 -2.20
N HIS A 215 -9.08 -17.33 -2.52
CA HIS A 215 -7.70 -17.18 -3.00
C HIS A 215 -6.68 -17.61 -1.95
N TRP A 216 -6.85 -17.20 -0.69
CA TRP A 216 -5.95 -17.61 0.39
C TRP A 216 -5.85 -19.13 0.47
N ALA A 217 -6.95 -19.88 0.44
CA ALA A 217 -6.93 -21.35 0.46
C ALA A 217 -6.05 -21.98 -0.65
N GLY A 218 -5.81 -21.27 -1.75
CA GLY A 218 -4.94 -21.68 -2.86
C GLY A 218 -3.44 -21.55 -2.62
N GLY A 219 -3.00 -20.93 -1.51
CA GLY A 219 -1.58 -20.74 -1.22
C GLY A 219 -0.75 -22.02 -1.14
N SER A 220 0.57 -21.88 -1.29
CA SER A 220 1.50 -23.02 -1.46
C SER A 220 1.57 -23.97 -0.27
N SER A 221 1.30 -23.48 0.95
CA SER A 221 1.23 -24.28 2.17
C SER A 221 -0.13 -24.97 2.37
N ARG A 222 -1.10 -24.73 1.48
CA ARG A 222 -2.49 -25.20 1.57
C ARG A 222 -2.84 -26.06 0.36
N LEU A 223 -3.72 -25.58 -0.53
CA LEU A 223 -4.11 -26.32 -1.73
C LEU A 223 -3.09 -26.21 -2.87
N ASN A 224 -2.07 -25.35 -2.71
CA ASN A 224 -0.95 -25.18 -3.64
C ASN A 224 -1.41 -25.03 -5.11
N ARG A 225 -2.41 -24.16 -5.31
CA ARG A 225 -2.92 -23.81 -6.64
C ARG A 225 -2.00 -22.79 -7.30
N ASP A 226 -1.99 -22.77 -8.63
CA ASP A 226 -1.22 -21.81 -9.39
C ASP A 226 -1.82 -20.40 -9.28
N GLN A 227 -1.10 -19.50 -8.60
CA GLN A 227 -1.46 -18.09 -8.45
C GLN A 227 -0.45 -17.14 -9.10
N THR A 228 0.32 -17.63 -10.07
CA THR A 228 1.33 -16.82 -10.78
C THR A 228 0.76 -15.99 -11.92
N GLY A 229 -0.50 -16.23 -12.29
CA GLY A 229 -1.19 -15.55 -13.39
C GLY A 229 -1.31 -14.04 -13.15
N ALA A 230 -0.88 -13.24 -14.13
CA ALA A 230 -1.10 -11.80 -14.11
C ALA A 230 -2.57 -11.46 -14.39
N PHE A 231 -3.06 -10.34 -13.85
CA PHE A 231 -4.42 -9.84 -14.09
C PHE A 231 -4.77 -9.84 -15.59
N GLY A 232 -5.93 -10.38 -15.93
CA GLY A 232 -6.41 -10.51 -17.32
C GLY A 232 -5.85 -11.69 -18.10
N SER A 233 -4.96 -12.50 -17.53
CA SER A 233 -4.50 -13.76 -18.15
C SER A 233 -5.51 -14.89 -17.98
N VAL A 234 -5.41 -15.93 -18.83
CA VAL A 234 -6.23 -17.14 -18.71
C VAL A 234 -5.98 -17.86 -17.37
N ALA A 235 -4.73 -17.90 -16.92
CA ALA A 235 -4.38 -18.49 -15.62
C ALA A 235 -5.04 -17.74 -14.46
N TYR A 236 -5.01 -16.40 -14.50
CA TYR A 236 -5.70 -15.55 -13.55
C TYR A 236 -7.23 -15.79 -13.58
N GLY A 237 -7.84 -15.80 -14.77
CA GLY A 237 -9.27 -16.05 -14.90
C GLY A 237 -9.72 -17.42 -14.37
N LYS A 238 -8.87 -18.46 -14.46
CA LYS A 238 -9.15 -19.77 -13.85
C LYS A 238 -9.17 -19.69 -12.33
N GLU A 239 -8.19 -19.02 -11.73
CA GLU A 239 -8.14 -18.88 -10.27
C GLU A 239 -9.28 -18.01 -9.73
N GLU A 240 -9.67 -16.95 -10.44
CA GLU A 240 -10.86 -16.14 -10.14
C GLU A 240 -12.15 -16.97 -10.16
N LEU A 241 -12.31 -17.86 -11.15
CA LEU A 241 -13.46 -18.78 -11.20
C LEU A 241 -13.48 -19.76 -10.03
N VAL A 242 -12.31 -20.24 -9.61
CA VAL A 242 -12.17 -21.14 -8.44
C VAL A 242 -12.50 -20.39 -7.15
N ALA A 243 -11.96 -19.19 -6.96
CA ALA A 243 -12.24 -18.36 -5.78
C ALA A 243 -13.71 -17.92 -5.71
N LEU A 244 -14.31 -17.54 -6.85
CA LEU A 244 -15.73 -17.21 -6.99
C LEU A 244 -16.66 -18.40 -6.70
N SER A 245 -16.25 -19.61 -7.09
CA SER A 245 -16.98 -20.84 -6.74
C SER A 245 -16.77 -21.21 -5.27
N GLY A 246 -15.63 -20.85 -4.71
CA GLY A 246 -15.28 -21.03 -3.30
C GLY A 246 -16.09 -20.14 -2.36
N GLN A 247 -16.40 -18.89 -2.69
CA GLN A 247 -17.18 -17.98 -1.82
C GLN A 247 -18.66 -18.36 -1.67
N SER A 248 -19.24 -19.08 -2.64
CA SER A 248 -20.64 -19.51 -2.58
C SER A 248 -20.84 -20.74 -1.69
N ALA A 249 -19.82 -21.57 -1.52
CA ALA A 249 -19.88 -22.78 -0.69
C ALA A 249 -20.05 -22.48 0.82
N PRO A 250 -19.28 -21.57 1.46
CA PRO A 250 -19.51 -21.16 2.84
C PRO A 250 -20.89 -20.54 3.02
N SER A 251 -21.30 -19.67 2.09
CA SER A 251 -22.62 -19.01 2.15
C SER A 251 -23.79 -20.01 2.11
N ALA A 252 -23.63 -21.15 1.44
CA ALA A 252 -24.63 -22.23 1.40
C ALA A 252 -24.59 -23.15 2.64
N THR A 253 -23.49 -23.15 3.40
CA THR A 253 -23.30 -24.03 4.58
C THR A 253 -23.58 -23.30 5.90
N LEU A 254 -23.69 -21.96 5.86
CA LEU A 254 -23.97 -21.09 7.01
C LEU A 254 -25.47 -20.79 7.22
N GLN A 255 -26.38 -21.52 6.56
CA GLN A 255 -27.84 -21.49 6.80
C GLN A 255 -28.24 -22.49 7.87
#